data_AF-A0A3N5Z1U0-F1
#
_entry.id   AF-A0A3N5Z1U0-F1
#
_cell.length_a   1.000
_cell.length_b   1.000
_cell.length_c   1.000
_cell.angle_alpha   90.00
_cell.angle_beta   90.00
_cell.angle_gamma   90.00
#
_symmetry.space_group_name_H-M   'P 1'
#
loop_
_entity.id
_entity.type
_entity.pdbx_description
1 polymer ?
#
loop_
_entity_poly.entity_id
_entity_poly.type
_entity_poly.pdbx_seq_one_letter_code
_entity_poly.pdbx_strand_id
1 'polypeptide(L)'
;GAQGGDVDRGGRSDRRKSRDVSLLRRHRIALVVADTARRWPLLEDLTADFVYVRLHGDKELYASGYDDAALDDWAERIDAWSRGGQVARARLVSARKPPRCARRDVYCYFDNDVKVHAPYDAARLAGRLGVPTGIQDPDAFAPPRHLAFARPGPPDTRWRR
;
A
#
# COMPACT_ATOMS: atom_id res chain seq x y z
N GLY A 1 -13.08 39.76 21.43
CA GLY A 1 -12.18 38.60 21.37
C GLY A 1 -13.00 37.40 20.98
N ALA A 2 -12.71 36.81 19.82
CA ALA A 2 -13.31 35.55 19.39
C ALA A 2 -12.17 34.57 19.08
N GLN A 3 -11.89 33.67 20.01
CA GLN A 3 -11.09 32.47 19.77
C GLN A 3 -12.05 31.29 19.87
N GLY A 4 -12.43 30.75 18.71
CA GLY A 4 -13.33 29.61 18.58
C GLY A 4 -12.68 28.51 17.78
N GLY A 5 -12.11 27.53 18.49
CA GLY A 5 -12.06 26.11 18.14
C GLY A 5 -11.44 25.70 16.80
N ASP A 6 -10.16 25.28 16.82
CA ASP A 6 -9.67 24.27 15.88
C ASP A 6 -8.51 23.42 16.44
N VAL A 7 -8.76 22.76 17.58
CA VAL A 7 -7.82 21.77 18.15
C VAL A 7 -8.66 20.63 18.73
N ASP A 8 -8.32 19.36 18.44
CA ASP A 8 -8.99 18.12 18.91
C ASP A 8 -10.00 17.41 17.96
N ARG A 9 -9.90 17.55 16.63
CA ARG A 9 -10.55 16.59 15.70
C ARG A 9 -9.66 15.35 15.44
N GLY A 10 -8.35 15.53 15.31
CA GLY A 10 -7.41 14.43 15.05
C GLY A 10 -7.28 13.44 16.22
N GLY A 11 -7.10 13.95 17.44
CA GLY A 11 -6.87 13.12 18.64
C GLY A 11 -8.06 12.24 19.06
N ARG A 12 -9.30 12.63 18.74
CA ARG A 12 -10.47 11.76 18.94
C ARG A 12 -10.59 10.67 17.88
N SER A 13 -10.24 10.97 16.62
CA SER A 13 -10.24 10.01 15.51
C SER A 13 -9.22 8.90 15.74
N ASP A 14 -7.99 9.24 16.14
CA ASP A 14 -6.93 8.24 16.32
C ASP A 14 -7.14 7.37 17.56
N ARG A 15 -7.74 7.91 18.63
CA ARG A 15 -8.19 7.12 19.79
C ARG A 15 -9.23 6.06 19.40
N ARG A 16 -10.17 6.40 18.52
CA ARG A 16 -11.15 5.44 17.99
C ARG A 16 -10.47 4.35 17.17
N LYS A 17 -9.63 4.72 16.20
CA LYS A 17 -8.90 3.75 15.35
C LYS A 17 -8.02 2.80 16.17
N SER A 18 -7.36 3.30 17.23
CA SER A 18 -6.55 2.48 18.14
C SER A 18 -7.39 1.46 18.93
N ARG A 19 -8.63 1.82 19.31
CA ARG A 19 -9.60 0.88 19.91
C ARG A 19 -10.02 -0.19 18.90
N ASP A 20 -10.25 0.19 17.64
CA ASP A 20 -10.62 -0.74 16.57
C ASP A 20 -9.49 -1.75 16.30
N VAL A 21 -8.25 -1.30 16.21
CA VAL A 21 -7.07 -2.19 16.12
C VAL A 21 -6.99 -3.17 17.29
N SER A 22 -7.31 -2.70 18.51
CA SER A 22 -7.32 -3.57 19.69
C SER A 22 -8.42 -4.63 19.61
N LEU A 23 -9.57 -4.32 19.02
CA LEU A 23 -10.65 -5.28 18.79
C LEU A 23 -10.25 -6.31 17.73
N LEU A 24 -9.69 -5.85 16.60
CA LEU A 24 -9.19 -6.73 15.53
C LEU A 24 -8.15 -7.73 16.06
N ARG A 25 -7.17 -7.26 16.85
CA ARG A 25 -6.17 -8.11 17.52
C ARG A 25 -6.79 -9.17 18.43
N ARG A 26 -7.81 -8.80 19.21
CA ARG A 26 -8.48 -9.76 20.13
C ARG A 26 -9.18 -10.89 19.37
N HIS A 27 -9.72 -10.60 18.20
CA HIS A 27 -10.45 -11.57 17.38
C HIS A 27 -9.62 -12.16 16.23
N ARG A 28 -8.31 -11.84 16.16
CA ARG A 28 -7.39 -12.27 15.08
C ARG A 28 -7.91 -11.94 13.68
N ILE A 29 -8.56 -10.79 13.53
CA ILE A 29 -9.06 -10.31 12.24
C ILE A 29 -7.99 -9.44 11.61
N ALA A 30 -7.58 -9.75 10.38
CA ALA A 30 -6.61 -8.95 9.66
C ALA A 30 -7.22 -7.61 9.21
N LEU A 31 -6.55 -6.52 9.58
CA LEU A 31 -6.73 -5.21 8.99
C LEU A 31 -6.24 -5.26 7.54
N VAL A 32 -7.07 -4.78 6.61
CA VAL A 32 -6.67 -4.63 5.21
C VAL A 32 -5.70 -3.47 5.08
N VAL A 33 -4.46 -3.76 4.68
CA VAL A 33 -3.49 -2.74 4.29
C VAL A 33 -3.82 -2.33 2.85
N ALA A 34 -4.45 -1.17 2.69
CA ALA A 34 -4.95 -0.71 1.41
C ALA A 34 -4.19 0.53 0.92
N ASP A 35 -3.71 0.48 -0.32
CA ASP A 35 -3.13 1.61 -1.02
C ASP A 35 -4.12 2.16 -2.05
N THR A 36 -4.85 3.22 -1.68
CA THR A 36 -6.04 3.68 -2.42
C THR A 36 -5.96 5.15 -2.83
N ALA A 37 -4.86 5.60 -3.44
CA ALA A 37 -4.71 6.98 -3.96
C ALA A 37 -5.24 8.08 -3.00
N ARG A 38 -4.85 8.00 -1.72
CA ARG A 38 -5.24 8.93 -0.63
C ARG A 38 -6.71 8.97 -0.21
N ARG A 39 -7.57 8.09 -0.74
CA ARG A 39 -8.99 8.00 -0.35
C ARG A 39 -9.20 7.40 1.04
N TRP A 40 -8.28 6.53 1.46
CA TRP A 40 -8.23 5.94 2.79
C TRP A 40 -6.83 6.08 3.36
N PRO A 41 -6.69 6.29 4.69
CA PRO A 41 -5.39 6.31 5.32
C PRO A 41 -4.76 4.91 5.21
N LEU A 42 -3.55 4.85 4.65
CA LEU A 42 -2.72 3.65 4.72
C LEU A 42 -2.39 3.37 6.19
N LEU A 43 -2.94 2.27 6.71
CA LEU A 43 -2.71 1.78 8.07
C LEU A 43 -2.05 0.42 8.00
N GLU A 44 -1.00 0.25 8.80
CA GLU A 44 -0.12 -0.93 8.76
C GLU A 44 -0.11 -1.66 10.11
N ASP A 45 -1.11 -1.43 10.97
CA ASP A 45 -1.25 -2.14 12.24
C ASP A 45 -1.48 -3.64 12.04
N LEU A 46 -0.49 -4.44 12.43
CA LEU A 46 -0.61 -5.90 12.41
C LEU A 46 -1.63 -6.36 13.47
N THR A 47 -2.61 -7.13 13.02
CA THR A 47 -3.82 -7.48 13.79
C THR A 47 -4.12 -8.98 13.76
N ALA A 48 -3.46 -9.73 12.88
CA ALA A 48 -3.52 -11.19 12.78
C ALA A 48 -2.11 -11.80 12.63
N ASP A 49 -2.07 -13.12 12.52
CA ASP A 49 -0.92 -13.95 12.15
C ASP A 49 -0.66 -13.98 10.63
N PHE A 50 -1.50 -13.32 9.84
CA PHE A 50 -1.29 -13.05 8.43
C PHE A 50 -1.51 -11.55 8.13
N VAL A 51 -1.08 -11.12 6.95
CA VAL A 51 -1.27 -9.76 6.43
C VAL A 51 -2.06 -9.86 5.12
N TYR A 52 -3.01 -8.96 4.94
CA TYR A 52 -3.82 -8.86 3.73
C TYR A 52 -3.67 -7.48 3.11
N VAL A 53 -3.14 -7.42 1.90
CA VAL A 53 -2.76 -6.20 1.19
C VAL A 53 -3.59 -6.06 -0.08
N ARG A 54 -4.13 -4.86 -0.32
CA ARG A 54 -4.83 -4.49 -1.54
C ARG A 54 -4.20 -3.24 -2.16
N LEU A 55 -3.62 -3.40 -3.34
CA LEU A 55 -2.90 -2.35 -4.06
C LEU A 55 -3.78 -1.83 -5.19
N HIS A 56 -4.12 -0.53 -5.18
CA HIS A 56 -5.02 0.09 -6.17
C HIS A 56 -4.33 1.18 -7.02
N GLY A 57 -3.04 1.47 -6.79
CA GLY A 57 -2.26 2.48 -7.52
C GLY A 57 -2.16 3.85 -6.82
N ASP A 58 -1.07 4.58 -7.09
CA ASP A 58 -0.60 5.70 -6.25
C ASP A 58 -1.17 7.09 -6.59
N LYS A 59 -1.45 7.47 -7.86
CA LYS A 59 -1.58 8.92 -8.16
C LYS A 59 -2.84 9.48 -8.76
N GLU A 60 -3.69 8.68 -9.36
CA GLU A 60 -5.03 9.08 -9.82
C GLU A 60 -5.65 7.78 -10.33
N LEU A 61 -6.97 7.66 -10.26
CA LEU A 61 -7.73 6.45 -10.61
C LEU A 61 -7.50 5.89 -12.03
N TYR A 62 -6.58 6.44 -12.84
CA TYR A 62 -6.58 6.24 -14.29
C TYR A 62 -5.23 6.21 -15.03
N ALA A 63 -4.03 6.29 -14.40
CA ALA A 63 -2.83 6.50 -15.23
C ALA A 63 -1.46 5.92 -14.81
N SER A 64 -1.29 5.22 -13.69
CA SER A 64 0.05 4.69 -13.38
C SER A 64 -0.03 3.36 -12.63
N GLY A 65 0.51 2.29 -13.23
CA GLY A 65 1.00 1.16 -12.46
C GLY A 65 2.05 1.58 -11.43
N TYR A 66 2.55 0.63 -10.66
CA TYR A 66 3.58 0.92 -9.67
C TYR A 66 4.94 1.13 -10.35
N ASP A 67 5.59 2.26 -10.04
CA ASP A 67 6.99 2.46 -10.43
C ASP A 67 7.92 1.57 -9.58
N ASP A 68 9.18 1.47 -10.02
CA ASP A 68 10.15 0.55 -9.43
C ASP A 68 10.40 0.84 -7.95
N ALA A 69 10.48 2.12 -7.60
CA ALA A 69 10.70 2.56 -6.23
C ALA A 69 9.51 2.20 -5.33
N ALA A 70 8.29 2.34 -5.84
CA ALA A 70 7.09 1.95 -5.11
C ALA A 70 7.02 0.42 -4.93
N LEU A 71 7.38 -0.36 -5.95
CA LEU A 71 7.44 -1.82 -5.82
C LEU A 71 8.54 -2.28 -4.86
N ASP A 72 9.70 -1.62 -4.83
CA ASP A 72 10.77 -1.88 -3.86
C ASP A 72 10.29 -1.58 -2.43
N ASP A 73 9.59 -0.47 -2.25
CA ASP A 73 9.02 -0.04 -0.96
C ASP A 73 7.97 -1.05 -0.45
N TRP A 74 7.17 -1.61 -1.35
CA TRP A 74 6.23 -2.71 -1.06
C TRP A 74 6.94 -4.02 -0.76
N ALA A 75 7.98 -4.37 -1.52
CA ALA A 75 8.76 -5.58 -1.30
C ALA A 75 9.40 -5.57 0.10
N GLU A 76 9.99 -4.45 0.52
CA GLU A 76 10.59 -4.32 1.86
C GLU A 76 9.56 -4.50 2.98
N ARG A 77 8.35 -3.94 2.82
CA ARG A 77 7.25 -4.14 3.76
C ARG A 77 6.85 -5.60 3.86
N ILE A 78 6.63 -6.24 2.71
CA ILE A 78 6.19 -7.63 2.64
C ILE A 78 7.24 -8.57 3.26
N ASP A 79 8.53 -8.38 2.95
CA ASP A 79 9.61 -9.16 3.55
C ASP A 79 9.64 -8.96 5.08
N ALA A 80 9.58 -7.71 5.56
CA ALA A 80 9.55 -7.41 6.99
C ALA A 80 8.36 -8.09 7.70
N TRP A 81 7.15 -8.00 7.13
CA TRP A 81 5.96 -8.64 7.67
C TRP A 81 6.09 -10.16 7.70
N SER A 82 6.62 -10.76 6.62
CA SER A 82 6.80 -12.21 6.51
C SER A 82 7.75 -12.77 7.58
N ARG A 83 8.71 -11.97 8.02
CA ARG A 83 9.66 -12.27 9.12
C ARG A 83 9.13 -11.88 10.50
N GLY A 84 7.86 -11.51 10.59
CA GLY A 84 7.21 -11.17 11.86
C GLY A 84 7.40 -9.72 12.32
N GLY A 85 8.14 -8.91 11.55
CA GLY A 85 8.47 -7.51 11.85
C GLY A 85 7.62 -6.51 11.08
N GLN A 86 8.04 -5.24 11.13
CA GLN A 86 7.48 -4.12 10.36
C GLN A 86 8.62 -3.15 10.01
N VAL A 87 8.53 -2.46 8.88
CA VAL A 87 9.45 -1.37 8.55
C VAL A 87 9.35 -0.23 9.56
N ALA A 88 10.44 0.49 9.81
CA ALA A 88 10.47 1.59 10.78
C ALA A 88 9.49 2.72 10.44
N ARG A 89 9.20 2.92 9.14
CA ARG A 89 8.27 3.94 8.64
C ARG A 89 6.80 3.50 8.57
N ALA A 90 6.46 2.35 9.16
CA ALA A 90 5.09 1.85 9.14
C ALA A 90 4.12 2.85 9.78
N ARG A 91 2.97 3.05 9.14
CA ARG A 91 1.92 3.99 9.57
C ARG A 91 0.99 3.29 10.55
N LEU A 92 1.22 3.54 11.83
CA LEU A 92 0.48 2.90 12.92
C LEU A 92 -0.40 3.89 13.66
N VAL A 93 -1.61 3.45 14.02
CA VAL A 93 -2.53 4.18 14.91
C VAL A 93 -2.47 3.64 16.34
N SER A 94 -2.03 2.40 16.54
CA SER A 94 -1.86 1.84 17.87
C SER A 94 -0.42 1.99 18.37
N ALA A 95 -0.25 2.63 19.53
CA ALA A 95 1.05 2.64 20.24
C ALA A 95 1.41 1.27 20.84
N ARG A 96 0.42 0.36 20.99
CA ARG A 96 0.67 -1.01 21.48
C ARG A 96 1.22 -1.87 20.36
N LYS A 97 2.32 -2.56 20.62
CA LYS A 97 2.88 -3.55 19.69
C LYS A 97 1.90 -4.70 19.44
N PRO A 98 1.90 -5.28 18.23
CA PRO A 98 1.14 -6.49 17.96
C PRO A 98 1.70 -7.67 18.78
N PRO A 99 0.88 -8.72 19.01
CA PRO A 99 1.40 -9.99 19.53
C PRO A 99 2.57 -10.49 18.68
N ARG A 100 3.56 -11.10 19.35
CA ARG A 100 4.72 -11.68 18.65
C ARG A 100 4.25 -12.82 17.74
N CYS A 101 4.71 -12.79 16.51
CA CYS A 101 4.53 -13.86 15.54
C CYS A 101 5.85 -13.97 14.78
N ALA A 102 6.48 -15.14 14.77
CA ALA A 102 7.81 -15.31 14.19
C ALA A 102 7.79 -15.20 12.66
N ARG A 103 6.66 -15.57 12.04
CA ARG A 103 6.42 -15.47 10.61
C ARG A 103 4.96 -15.13 10.36
N ARG A 104 4.67 -14.45 9.25
CA ARG A 104 3.30 -14.20 8.81
C ARG A 104 3.15 -14.55 7.34
N ASP A 105 2.03 -15.15 6.99
CA ASP A 105 1.65 -15.25 5.59
C ASP A 105 1.22 -13.86 5.10
N VAL A 106 1.63 -13.49 3.89
CA VAL A 106 1.27 -12.20 3.30
C VAL A 106 0.52 -12.45 2.00
N TYR A 107 -0.74 -12.04 1.98
CA TYR A 107 -1.61 -12.13 0.82
C TYR A 107 -1.70 -10.74 0.18
N CYS A 108 -1.18 -10.59 -1.04
CA CYS A 108 -1.13 -9.31 -1.75
C CYS A 108 -1.92 -9.40 -3.07
N TYR A 109 -2.90 -8.52 -3.23
CA TYR A 109 -3.75 -8.44 -4.41
C TYR A 109 -3.59 -7.07 -5.08
N PHE A 110 -3.33 -7.09 -6.38
CA PHE A 110 -3.39 -5.91 -7.24
C PHE A 110 -4.81 -5.82 -7.81
N ASP A 111 -5.57 -4.83 -7.35
CA ASP A 111 -6.97 -4.61 -7.75
C ASP A 111 -7.10 -3.31 -8.58
N ASN A 112 -6.05 -2.93 -9.29
CA ASN A 112 -6.13 -1.87 -10.30
C ASN A 112 -6.92 -2.39 -11.52
N ASP A 113 -8.16 -1.94 -11.62
CA ASP A 113 -9.18 -2.32 -12.60
C ASP A 113 -8.98 -1.70 -14.00
N VAL A 114 -7.90 -0.92 -14.21
CA VAL A 114 -7.54 -0.37 -15.52
C VAL A 114 -6.69 -1.36 -16.32
N LYS A 115 -7.39 -2.41 -16.75
CA LYS A 115 -7.25 -3.32 -17.90
C LYS A 115 -5.95 -4.05 -18.25
N VAL A 116 -4.75 -3.74 -17.76
CA VAL A 116 -3.58 -4.60 -18.07
C VAL A 116 -2.43 -4.62 -17.06
N HIS A 117 -2.28 -3.66 -16.14
CA HIS A 117 -1.05 -3.56 -15.33
C HIS A 117 -0.99 -4.52 -14.13
N ALA A 118 -2.13 -4.86 -13.53
CA ALA A 118 -2.23 -5.72 -12.34
C ALA A 118 -1.34 -6.99 -12.40
N PRO A 119 -1.42 -7.84 -13.45
CA PRO A 119 -0.60 -9.06 -13.50
C PRO A 119 0.89 -8.77 -13.62
N TYR A 120 1.29 -7.70 -14.32
CA TYR A 120 2.70 -7.36 -14.51
C TYR A 120 3.28 -6.74 -13.24
N ASP A 121 2.58 -5.80 -12.60
CA ASP A 121 3.02 -5.24 -11.32
C ASP A 121 3.12 -6.35 -10.25
N ALA A 122 2.17 -7.29 -10.25
CA ALA A 122 2.23 -8.47 -9.39
C ALA A 122 3.48 -9.34 -9.67
N ALA A 123 3.79 -9.60 -10.95
CA ALA A 123 4.97 -10.37 -11.31
C ALA A 123 6.29 -9.63 -10.99
N ARG A 124 6.34 -8.31 -11.19
CA ARG A 124 7.49 -7.47 -10.83
C ARG A 124 7.72 -7.41 -9.33
N LEU A 125 6.65 -7.38 -8.53
CA LEU A 125 6.74 -7.46 -7.06
C LEU A 125 7.17 -8.86 -6.61
N ALA A 126 6.57 -9.90 -7.19
CA ALA A 126 6.94 -11.29 -6.89
C ALA A 126 8.41 -11.58 -7.22
N GLY A 127 8.93 -11.05 -8.34
CA GLY A 127 10.35 -11.14 -8.69
C GLY A 127 11.28 -10.53 -7.64
N ARG A 128 10.93 -9.36 -7.09
CA ARG A 128 11.66 -8.71 -5.98
C ARG A 128 11.66 -9.55 -4.70
N LEU A 129 10.60 -10.32 -4.48
CA LEU A 129 10.44 -11.21 -3.33
C LEU A 129 11.01 -12.62 -3.56
N GLY A 130 11.54 -12.91 -4.75
CA GLY A 130 12.00 -14.25 -5.12
C GLY A 130 10.86 -15.28 -5.22
N VAL A 131 9.62 -14.83 -5.41
CA VAL A 131 8.44 -15.69 -5.57
C VAL A 131 8.27 -16.03 -7.05
N PRO A 132 8.27 -17.32 -7.44
CA PRO A 132 8.06 -17.72 -8.82
C PRO A 132 6.68 -17.29 -9.32
N THR A 133 6.61 -16.83 -10.56
CA THR A 133 5.34 -16.56 -11.25
C THR A 133 5.28 -17.28 -12.59
N GLY A 134 4.07 -17.39 -13.16
CA GLY A 134 3.90 -17.91 -14.52
C GLY A 134 4.29 -16.91 -15.62
N ILE A 135 4.73 -15.70 -15.28
CA ILE A 135 5.11 -14.65 -16.23
C ILE A 135 6.64 -14.67 -16.37
N GLN A 136 7.11 -15.04 -17.57
CA GLN A 136 8.54 -15.23 -17.85
C GLN A 136 9.32 -13.92 -17.94
N ASP A 137 8.71 -12.88 -18.52
CA ASP A 137 9.27 -11.54 -18.61
C ASP A 137 8.18 -10.51 -18.24
N PRO A 138 8.17 -10.02 -16.99
CA PRO A 138 7.21 -9.02 -16.55
C PRO A 138 7.40 -7.65 -17.23
N ASP A 139 8.61 -7.35 -17.70
CA ASP A 139 8.98 -6.06 -18.29
C ASP A 139 8.78 -6.05 -19.82
N ALA A 140 8.65 -7.22 -20.46
CA ALA A 140 8.34 -7.36 -21.89
C ALA A 140 6.92 -6.89 -22.29
N PHE A 141 6.06 -6.59 -21.32
CA PHE A 141 4.71 -6.13 -21.65
C PHE A 141 4.71 -4.70 -22.19
N ALA A 142 4.57 -4.60 -23.51
CA ALA A 142 4.17 -3.37 -24.17
C ALA A 142 2.64 -3.38 -24.34
N PRO A 143 1.89 -2.50 -23.66
CA PRO A 143 0.47 -2.37 -23.94
C PRO A 143 0.28 -1.97 -25.42
N PRO A 144 -0.80 -2.45 -26.07
CA PRO A 144 -1.16 -1.99 -27.41
C PRO A 144 -1.13 -0.47 -27.48
N ARG A 145 -0.71 0.13 -28.61
CA ARG A 145 -0.51 1.60 -28.71
C ARG A 145 -1.72 2.45 -28.30
N HIS A 146 -2.94 1.91 -28.43
CA HIS A 146 -4.18 2.57 -28.02
C HIS A 146 -4.48 2.46 -26.51
N LEU A 147 -3.73 1.62 -25.79
CA LEU A 147 -3.70 1.45 -24.34
C LEU A 147 -2.36 1.94 -23.74
N ALA A 148 -1.36 2.25 -24.56
CA ALA A 148 -0.10 2.83 -24.14
C ALA A 148 -0.31 4.32 -23.82
N PHE A 149 -0.12 4.70 -22.57
CA PHE A 149 -0.16 6.10 -22.15
C PHE A 149 0.99 6.87 -22.81
N ALA A 150 0.70 8.08 -23.32
CA ALA A 150 1.75 8.98 -23.77
C ALA A 150 2.70 9.25 -22.58
N ARG A 151 4.02 9.14 -22.80
CA ARG A 151 5.01 9.58 -21.81
C ARG A 151 4.67 11.03 -21.43
N PRO A 152 4.66 11.40 -20.14
CA PRO A 152 4.42 12.79 -19.78
C PRO A 152 5.45 13.66 -20.53
N GLY A 153 4.93 14.65 -21.25
CA GLY A 153 5.77 15.65 -21.90
C GLY A 153 6.64 16.38 -20.86
N PRO A 154 7.70 17.06 -21.28
CA PRO A 154 8.52 17.85 -20.36
C PRO A 154 7.64 18.83 -19.57
N PRO A 155 7.95 19.07 -18.29
CA PRO A 155 7.15 19.93 -17.43
C PRO A 155 6.97 21.31 -18.06
N ASP A 156 5.72 21.78 -18.13
CA ASP A 156 5.35 23.06 -18.69
C ASP A 156 6.01 24.21 -17.89
N THR A 157 7.06 24.79 -18.48
CA THR A 157 7.84 25.86 -17.84
C THR A 157 7.14 27.21 -17.84
N ARG A 158 5.91 27.31 -18.36
CA ARG A 158 5.19 28.60 -18.48
C ARG A 158 4.77 29.23 -17.15
N TRP A 159 4.86 28.50 -16.04
CA TRP A 159 4.42 28.96 -14.71
C TRP A 159 5.56 29.37 -13.76
N ARG A 160 6.79 29.56 -14.26
CA ARG A 160 7.84 30.25 -13.49
C ARG A 160 7.79 31.75 -13.78
N ARG A 161 7.06 32.50 -12.95
CA ARG A 161 7.29 33.92 -12.66
C ARG A 161 7.10 34.17 -11.17
#